data_AF-A0A2U2C451-F1
#
_entry.id   AF-A0A2U2C451-F1
#
_cell.length_a   1.000
_cell.length_b   1.000
_cell.length_c   1.000
_cell.angle_alpha   90.00
_cell.angle_beta   90.00
_cell.angle_gamma   90.00
#
_symmetry.space_group_name_H-M   'P 1'
#
loop_
_entity.id
_entity.type
_entity.pdbx_description
1 polymer ?
#
loop_
_entity_poly.entity_id
_entity_poly.type
_entity_poly.pdbx_seq_one_letter_code
_entity_poly.pdbx_strand_id
1 'polypeptide(L)'
;MTRATTPGTIQEAVQACYDAYGDQKKIAGDLGIAGSSVSYGTEIQDVRPGGLGVNYLDRLGRVKPEAAAPIAQYFAALAGGVFQPIIEQGALAADVHRITQEFSDVLTLHAQAHSAASCDPNDYTQQEARKQIREIDQLVAVSMQFRASLLLRAEGPAQATVPFRGGVR
;
A
#
# COMPACT_ATOMS: atom_id res chain seq x y z
N MET A 1 23.40 17.71 -4.27
CA MET A 1 24.07 17.07 -3.11
C MET A 1 22.97 16.68 -2.14
N THR A 2 22.68 15.38 -2.03
CA THR A 2 21.74 14.82 -1.06
C THR A 2 22.33 14.98 0.34
N ARG A 3 21.67 15.74 1.21
CA ARG A 3 22.09 15.97 2.60
C ARG A 3 21.67 14.76 3.45
N ALA A 4 22.53 14.33 4.39
CA ALA A 4 22.26 13.17 5.23
C ALA A 4 21.05 13.42 6.14
N THR A 5 19.92 12.79 5.84
CA THR A 5 18.77 12.67 6.74
C THR A 5 18.97 11.47 7.66
N THR A 6 18.64 11.62 8.94
CA THR A 6 18.64 10.49 9.89
C THR A 6 17.59 9.47 9.47
N PRO A 7 17.95 8.17 9.36
CA PRO A 7 16.99 7.13 8.99
C PRO A 7 15.80 7.04 9.95
N GLY A 8 14.60 6.80 9.41
CA GLY A 8 13.35 6.67 10.17
C GLY A 8 12.74 8.01 10.64
N THR A 9 13.11 9.13 10.04
CA THR A 9 12.58 10.46 10.40
C THR A 9 11.55 10.97 9.39
N ILE A 10 10.67 11.88 9.84
CA ILE A 10 9.72 12.56 8.95
C ILE A 10 10.45 13.36 7.85
N GLN A 11 11.64 13.89 8.13
CA GLN A 11 12.47 14.61 7.16
C GLN A 11 12.97 13.70 6.04
N GLU A 12 13.36 12.46 6.36
CA GLU A 12 13.70 11.45 5.35
C GLU A 12 12.48 11.12 4.47
N ALA A 13 11.30 10.95 5.09
CA ALA A 13 10.07 10.70 4.34
C ALA A 13 9.69 11.86 3.40
N VAL A 14 9.86 13.11 3.85
CA VAL A 14 9.65 14.32 3.01
C VAL A 14 10.67 14.39 1.88
N GLN A 15 11.95 14.09 2.16
CA GLN A 15 12.97 14.05 1.12
C GLN A 15 12.66 12.97 0.06
N ALA A 16 12.22 11.78 0.50
CA ALA A 16 11.79 10.71 -0.41
C ALA A 16 10.58 11.11 -1.27
N CYS A 17 9.66 11.95 -0.75
CA CYS A 17 8.58 12.52 -1.57
C CYS A 17 9.11 13.41 -2.68
N TYR A 18 10.13 14.23 -2.39
CA TYR A 18 10.75 15.09 -3.40
C TYR A 18 11.51 14.30 -4.44
N ASP A 19 12.21 13.25 -4.02
CA ASP A 19 12.94 12.37 -4.92
C ASP A 19 11.97 11.60 -5.83
N ALA A 20 10.84 11.11 -5.28
CA ALA A 20 9.75 10.52 -6.07
C ALA A 20 9.13 11.54 -7.04
N TYR A 21 9.12 12.83 -6.68
CA TYR A 21 8.66 13.89 -7.57
C TYR A 21 9.65 14.18 -8.71
N GLY A 22 10.95 14.17 -8.42
CA GLY A 22 12.05 14.20 -9.37
C GLY A 22 12.76 15.55 -9.54
N ASP A 23 12.03 16.67 -9.60
CA ASP A 23 12.61 18.01 -9.81
C ASP A 23 12.12 19.04 -8.78
N GLN A 24 13.01 19.45 -7.87
CA GLN A 24 12.72 20.42 -6.82
C GLN A 24 12.31 21.81 -7.35
N LYS A 25 12.76 22.22 -8.55
CA LYS A 25 12.34 23.50 -9.13
C LYS A 25 10.89 23.43 -9.62
N LYS A 26 10.47 22.28 -10.14
CA LYS A 26 9.07 22.04 -10.50
C LYS A 26 8.18 21.97 -9.26
N ILE A 27 8.63 21.29 -8.19
CA ILE A 27 7.92 21.29 -6.90
C ILE A 27 7.63 22.71 -6.41
N ALA A 28 8.62 23.60 -6.43
CA ALA A 28 8.44 24.99 -6.01
C ALA A 28 7.38 25.71 -6.87
N GLY A 29 7.44 25.51 -8.19
CA GLY A 29 6.46 26.06 -9.13
C GLY A 29 5.05 25.53 -8.92
N ASP A 30 4.89 24.21 -8.79
CA ASP A 30 3.60 23.53 -8.66
C ASP A 30 2.94 23.78 -7.30
N LEU A 31 3.75 24.00 -6.25
CA LEU A 31 3.26 24.38 -4.93
C LEU A 31 3.05 25.90 -4.76
N GLY A 32 3.51 26.72 -5.71
CA GLY A 32 3.45 28.18 -5.65
C GLY A 32 4.30 28.78 -4.53
N ILE A 33 5.43 28.15 -4.19
CA ILE A 33 6.35 28.60 -3.13
C ILE A 33 7.74 28.90 -3.68
N ALA A 34 8.54 29.65 -2.92
CA ALA A 34 9.94 29.88 -3.26
C ALA A 34 10.75 28.57 -3.18
N GLY A 35 11.71 28.36 -4.09
CA GLY A 35 12.58 27.18 -4.06
C GLY A 35 13.39 27.05 -2.76
N SER A 36 13.71 28.16 -2.11
CA SER A 36 14.32 28.17 -0.77
C SER A 36 13.42 27.54 0.29
N SER A 37 12.10 27.64 0.16
CA SER A 37 11.12 27.01 1.06
C SER A 37 11.05 25.49 0.89
N VAL A 38 11.34 24.97 -0.32
CA VAL A 38 11.45 23.53 -0.58
C VAL A 38 12.67 22.95 0.13
N SER A 39 13.85 23.59 -0.01
CA SER A 39 15.06 23.19 0.71
C SER A 39 14.93 23.33 2.23
N TYR A 40 14.24 24.37 2.71
CA TYR A 40 13.99 24.57 4.14
C TYR A 40 13.12 23.47 4.74
N GLY A 41 12.14 22.94 4.00
CA GLY A 41 11.21 21.90 4.48
C GLY A 41 11.86 20.53 4.75
N THR A 42 13.09 20.30 4.28
CA THR A 42 13.89 19.08 4.52
C THR A 42 14.96 19.26 5.61
N GLU A 43 15.12 20.46 6.17
CA GLU A 43 16.12 20.72 7.21
C GLU A 43 15.61 20.36 8.61
N ILE A 44 16.49 19.81 9.44
CA ILE A 44 16.27 19.64 10.88
C ILE A 44 16.79 20.92 11.56
N GLN A 45 15.91 21.75 12.13
CA GLN A 45 16.28 22.94 12.90
C GLN A 45 15.56 22.96 14.25
N ASP A 46 16.32 23.21 15.33
CA ASP A 46 15.82 23.24 16.71
C ASP A 46 14.98 24.49 17.05
N VAL A 47 15.18 25.59 16.30
CA VAL A 47 14.61 26.92 16.62
C VAL A 47 13.15 27.04 16.15
N ARG A 48 12.74 26.24 15.17
CA ARG A 48 11.34 26.10 14.73
C ARG A 48 11.21 24.74 14.06
N PRO A 49 10.60 23.72 14.70
CA PRO A 49 10.41 22.40 14.10
C PRO A 49 9.33 22.50 13.03
N GLY A 50 9.68 23.06 11.87
CA GLY A 50 8.74 23.43 10.82
C GLY A 50 9.19 22.87 9.49
N GLY A 51 9.02 21.55 9.32
CA GLY A 51 9.03 20.93 8.00
C GLY A 51 7.90 21.50 7.12
N LEU A 52 7.86 21.10 5.86
CA LEU A 52 6.77 21.46 4.95
C LEU A 52 5.42 21.10 5.61
N GLY A 53 4.51 22.07 5.76
CA GLY A 53 3.21 21.82 6.38
C GLY A 53 2.42 20.75 5.62
N VAL A 54 1.59 19.96 6.33
CA VAL A 54 0.80 18.85 5.79
C VAL A 54 0.01 19.25 4.53
N ASN A 55 -0.45 20.50 4.46
CA ASN A 55 -1.16 21.05 3.29
C ASN A 55 -0.32 21.04 2.00
N TYR A 56 0.99 21.19 2.09
CA TYR A 56 1.87 21.11 0.92
C TYR A 56 2.12 19.67 0.49
N LEU A 57 2.18 18.72 1.43
CA LEU A 57 2.24 17.29 1.11
C LEU A 57 0.96 16.80 0.42
N ASP A 58 -0.22 17.26 0.88
CA ASP A 58 -1.49 17.00 0.20
C ASP A 58 -1.47 17.53 -1.24
N ARG A 59 -1.07 18.79 -1.44
CA ARG A 59 -0.96 19.36 -2.79
C ARG A 59 0.03 18.59 -3.67
N LEU A 60 1.19 18.23 -3.13
CA LEU A 60 2.22 17.48 -3.85
C LEU A 60 1.70 16.12 -4.30
N GLY A 61 1.04 15.37 -3.41
CA GLY A 61 0.43 14.08 -3.71
C GLY A 61 -0.71 14.16 -4.73
N ARG A 62 -1.50 15.25 -4.72
CA ARG A 62 -2.54 15.48 -5.73
C ARG A 62 -1.97 15.75 -7.12
N VAL A 63 -0.85 16.46 -7.20
CA VAL A 63 -0.18 16.75 -8.48
C VAL A 63 0.55 15.51 -9.00
N LYS A 64 1.21 14.77 -8.12
CA LYS A 64 1.96 13.57 -8.48
C LYS A 64 1.75 12.46 -7.42
N PRO A 65 0.85 11.50 -7.69
CA PRO A 65 0.48 10.46 -6.72
C PRO A 65 1.66 9.66 -6.16
N GLU A 66 2.71 9.45 -6.96
CA GLU A 66 3.92 8.73 -6.53
C GLU A 66 4.64 9.43 -5.38
N ALA A 67 4.51 10.75 -5.26
CA ALA A 67 5.08 11.52 -4.16
C ALA A 67 4.32 11.33 -2.84
N ALA A 68 3.13 10.73 -2.84
CA ALA A 68 2.39 10.45 -1.60
C ALA A 68 2.84 9.15 -0.91
N ALA A 69 3.37 8.19 -1.67
CA ALA A 69 3.71 6.86 -1.15
C ALA A 69 4.74 6.88 0.00
N PRO A 70 5.82 7.67 -0.04
CA PRO A 70 6.82 7.64 1.04
C PRO A 70 6.27 8.11 2.40
N ILE A 71 5.39 9.12 2.40
CA ILE A 71 4.74 9.61 3.62
C ILE A 71 3.73 8.59 4.16
N ALA A 72 2.98 7.93 3.28
CA ALA A 72 2.05 6.88 3.67
C ALA A 72 2.79 5.67 4.29
N GLN A 73 3.93 5.26 3.72
CA GLN A 73 4.79 4.21 4.28
C GLN A 73 5.32 4.58 5.67
N TYR A 74 5.78 5.82 5.84
CA TYR A 74 6.29 6.31 7.11
C TYR A 74 5.23 6.24 8.23
N PHE A 75 4.03 6.77 7.99
CA PHE A 75 2.97 6.74 9.01
C PHE A 75 2.38 5.35 9.24
N ALA A 76 2.32 4.50 8.21
CA ALA A 76 1.94 3.10 8.39
C ALA A 76 2.92 2.37 9.33
N ALA A 77 4.23 2.56 9.13
CA ALA A 77 5.26 1.96 9.99
C ALA A 77 5.15 2.44 11.45
N LEU A 78 4.90 3.74 11.67
CA LEU A 78 4.68 4.28 13.02
C LEU A 78 3.45 3.68 13.72
N ALA A 79 2.41 3.34 12.97
CA ALA A 79 1.21 2.69 13.49
C ALA A 79 1.37 1.17 13.66
N GLY A 80 2.56 0.60 13.38
CA GLY A 80 2.80 -0.84 13.40
C GLY A 80 2.22 -1.59 12.20
N GLY A 81 1.86 -0.88 11.14
CA GLY A 81 1.30 -1.42 9.90
C GLY A 81 2.26 -1.40 8.72
N VAL A 82 1.75 -1.77 7.55
CA VAL A 82 2.46 -1.76 6.27
C VAL A 82 1.63 -0.98 5.25
N PHE A 83 2.27 -0.11 4.48
CA PHE A 83 1.64 0.52 3.32
C PHE A 83 2.13 -0.15 2.04
N GLN A 84 1.21 -0.72 1.28
CA GLN A 84 1.47 -1.30 -0.03
C GLN A 84 0.68 -0.50 -1.08
N PRO A 85 1.35 0.30 -1.94
CA PRO A 85 0.64 0.99 -3.02
C PRO A 85 0.08 -0.04 -4.00
N ILE A 86 -1.20 0.10 -4.33
CA ILE A 86 -1.87 -0.76 -5.31
C ILE A 86 -1.63 -0.16 -6.69
N ILE A 87 -0.94 -0.90 -7.56
CA ILE A 87 -0.81 -0.55 -8.97
C ILE A 87 -2.01 -1.15 -9.69
N GLU A 88 -3.00 -0.35 -10.07
CA GLU A 88 -4.25 -0.79 -10.72
C GLU A 88 -4.08 -1.33 -12.16
N GLN A 89 -2.89 -1.80 -12.54
CA GLN A 89 -2.62 -2.29 -13.88
C GLN A 89 -2.57 -3.83 -13.91
N GLY A 90 -3.64 -4.43 -14.44
CA GLY A 90 -3.72 -5.85 -14.78
C GLY A 90 -4.59 -6.68 -13.83
N ALA A 91 -5.25 -7.71 -14.37
CA ALA A 91 -6.18 -8.57 -13.62
C ALA A 91 -5.54 -9.24 -12.39
N LEU A 92 -4.23 -9.50 -12.43
CA LEU A 92 -3.51 -10.13 -11.34
C LEU A 92 -3.30 -9.19 -10.13
N ALA A 93 -3.20 -7.88 -10.37
CA ALA A 93 -3.07 -6.88 -9.30
C ALA A 93 -4.40 -6.71 -8.55
N ALA A 94 -5.53 -6.83 -9.25
CA ALA A 94 -6.86 -6.80 -8.65
C ALA A 94 -7.10 -8.02 -7.72
N ASP A 95 -6.63 -9.21 -8.13
CA ASP A 95 -6.76 -10.43 -7.30
C ASP A 95 -5.91 -10.32 -6.01
N VAL A 96 -4.66 -9.84 -6.11
CA VAL A 96 -3.78 -9.65 -4.94
C VAL A 96 -4.29 -8.55 -4.01
N HIS A 97 -4.84 -7.48 -4.58
CA HIS A 97 -5.49 -6.42 -3.81
C HIS A 97 -6.63 -6.99 -2.96
N ARG A 98 -7.51 -7.79 -3.58
CA ARG A 98 -8.64 -8.39 -2.89
C ARG A 98 -8.18 -9.31 -1.76
N ILE A 99 -7.16 -10.16 -1.98
CA ILE A 99 -6.60 -11.01 -0.91
C ILE A 99 -6.10 -10.15 0.26
N THR A 100 -5.40 -9.07 -0.05
CA THR A 100 -4.81 -8.18 0.97
C THR A 100 -5.90 -7.49 1.77
N GLN A 101 -6.97 -7.03 1.12
CA GLN A 101 -8.12 -6.43 1.78
C GLN A 101 -8.78 -7.41 2.75
N GLU A 102 -9.15 -8.62 2.30
CA GLU A 102 -9.78 -9.63 3.15
C GLU A 102 -8.86 -10.01 4.34
N PHE A 103 -7.55 -10.08 4.12
CA PHE A 103 -6.59 -10.33 5.19
C PHE A 103 -6.53 -9.19 6.21
N SER A 104 -6.56 -7.93 5.76
CA SER A 104 -6.65 -6.78 6.65
C SER A 104 -7.93 -6.76 7.46
N ASP A 105 -9.06 -7.18 6.89
CA ASP A 105 -10.34 -7.28 7.61
C ASP A 105 -10.29 -8.35 8.71
N VAL A 106 -9.69 -9.52 8.44
CA VAL A 106 -9.42 -10.57 9.44
C VAL A 106 -8.57 -10.03 10.59
N LEU A 107 -7.49 -9.28 10.29
CA LEU A 107 -6.62 -8.69 11.32
C LEU A 107 -7.34 -7.62 12.14
N THR A 108 -8.14 -6.79 11.48
CA THR A 108 -8.89 -5.71 12.12
C THR A 108 -9.89 -6.28 13.12
N LEU A 109 -10.66 -7.30 12.75
CA LEU A 109 -11.59 -7.95 13.68
C LEU A 109 -10.89 -8.68 14.81
N HIS A 110 -9.74 -9.32 14.55
CA HIS A 110 -8.94 -9.93 15.61
C HIS A 110 -8.49 -8.88 16.62
N ALA A 111 -7.93 -7.76 16.15
CA ALA A 111 -7.51 -6.66 17.01
C ALA A 111 -8.69 -6.07 17.81
N GLN A 112 -9.87 -5.93 17.19
CA GLN A 112 -11.07 -5.44 17.88
C GLN A 112 -11.55 -6.40 18.97
N ALA A 113 -11.61 -7.71 18.68
CA ALA A 113 -12.03 -8.73 19.63
C ALA A 113 -11.09 -8.84 20.85
N HIS A 114 -9.82 -8.50 20.68
CA HIS A 114 -8.81 -8.47 21.76
C HIS A 114 -8.52 -7.07 22.29
N SER A 115 -9.34 -6.08 21.94
CA SER A 115 -9.20 -4.71 22.44
C SER A 115 -9.93 -4.53 23.77
N ALA A 116 -9.60 -3.45 24.49
CA ALA A 116 -10.32 -3.04 25.69
C ALA A 116 -11.81 -2.72 25.47
N ALA A 117 -12.25 -2.60 24.21
CA ALA A 117 -13.65 -2.40 23.84
C ALA A 117 -14.44 -3.72 23.72
N SER A 118 -13.77 -4.87 23.71
CA SER A 118 -14.40 -6.19 23.71
C SER A 118 -15.01 -6.51 25.08
N CYS A 119 -16.09 -7.30 25.07
CA CYS A 119 -16.68 -7.83 26.30
C CYS A 119 -15.80 -8.91 26.96
N ASP A 120 -14.91 -9.54 26.20
CA ASP A 120 -13.85 -10.41 26.70
C ASP A 120 -12.55 -10.10 25.93
N PRO A 121 -11.67 -9.24 26.44
CA PRO A 121 -10.44 -8.90 25.71
C PRO A 121 -9.42 -10.05 25.61
N ASN A 122 -9.54 -11.10 26.43
CA ASN A 122 -8.57 -12.19 26.49
C ASN A 122 -8.96 -13.38 25.60
N ASP A 123 -10.19 -13.42 25.10
CA ASP A 123 -10.70 -14.49 24.23
C ASP A 123 -11.80 -13.95 23.30
N TYR A 124 -12.30 -14.77 22.39
CA TYR A 124 -13.45 -14.40 21.56
C TYR A 124 -14.77 -14.61 22.31
N THR A 125 -15.66 -13.61 22.29
CA THR A 125 -17.07 -13.90 22.53
C THR A 125 -17.64 -14.78 21.41
N GLN A 126 -18.77 -15.46 21.67
CA GLN A 126 -19.43 -16.27 20.64
C GLN A 126 -19.80 -15.46 19.39
N GLN A 127 -20.18 -14.18 19.56
CA GLN A 127 -20.53 -13.32 18.43
C GLN A 127 -19.30 -12.91 17.62
N GLU A 128 -18.19 -12.57 18.29
CA GLU A 128 -16.95 -12.19 17.62
C GLU A 128 -16.31 -13.38 16.92
N ALA A 129 -16.29 -14.57 17.55
CA ALA A 129 -15.84 -15.81 16.90
C ALA A 129 -16.62 -16.07 15.59
N ARG A 130 -17.95 -15.89 15.61
CA ARG A 130 -18.79 -16.05 14.40
C ARG A 130 -18.53 -14.99 13.33
N LYS A 131 -18.06 -13.80 13.70
CA LYS A 131 -17.66 -12.77 12.72
C LYS A 131 -16.28 -13.10 12.16
N GLN A 132 -15.33 -13.47 13.03
CA GLN A 132 -13.98 -13.86 12.64
C GLN A 132 -13.98 -15.03 11.66
N ILE A 133 -14.78 -16.07 11.92
CA ILE A 133 -14.94 -17.21 11.00
C ILE A 133 -15.42 -16.74 9.62
N ARG A 134 -16.39 -15.83 9.57
CA ARG A 134 -16.90 -15.30 8.29
C ARG A 134 -15.85 -14.54 7.50
N GLU A 135 -15.00 -13.74 8.14
CA GLU A 135 -13.91 -13.06 7.41
C GLU A 135 -12.81 -14.03 6.97
N ILE A 136 -12.50 -15.04 7.79
CA ILE A 136 -11.58 -16.12 7.38
C ILE A 136 -12.13 -16.87 6.16
N ASP A 137 -13.42 -17.20 6.15
CA ASP A 137 -14.06 -17.87 5.01
C ASP A 137 -14.00 -17.02 3.72
N GLN A 138 -14.18 -15.70 3.84
CA GLN A 138 -14.05 -14.77 2.70
C GLN A 138 -12.60 -14.71 2.18
N LEU A 139 -11.62 -14.60 3.07
CA LEU A 139 -10.20 -14.65 2.71
C LEU A 139 -9.84 -15.97 2.01
N VAL A 140 -10.33 -17.11 2.53
CA VAL A 140 -10.11 -18.42 1.91
C VAL A 140 -10.74 -18.48 0.53
N ALA A 141 -11.97 -18.00 0.37
CA ALA A 141 -12.66 -18.01 -0.92
C ALA A 141 -11.89 -17.20 -1.98
N VAL A 142 -11.45 -15.98 -1.65
CA VAL A 142 -10.66 -15.15 -2.58
C VAL A 142 -9.30 -15.79 -2.88
N SER A 143 -8.64 -16.36 -1.87
CA SER A 143 -7.36 -17.06 -2.05
C SER A 143 -7.49 -18.28 -2.96
N MET A 144 -8.59 -19.04 -2.86
CA MET A 144 -8.86 -20.17 -3.74
C MET A 144 -9.16 -19.74 -5.18
N GLN A 145 -9.88 -18.63 -5.38
CA GLN A 145 -10.11 -18.07 -6.72
C GLN A 145 -8.79 -17.66 -7.39
N PHE A 146 -7.92 -16.98 -6.65
CA PHE A 146 -6.60 -16.61 -7.14
C PHE A 146 -5.73 -17.83 -7.45
N ARG A 147 -5.73 -18.84 -6.58
CA ARG A 147 -5.04 -20.11 -6.85
C ARG A 147 -5.56 -20.77 -8.13
N ALA A 148 -6.87 -20.79 -8.35
CA ALA A 148 -7.47 -21.34 -9.57
C ALA A 148 -7.02 -20.56 -10.82
N SER A 149 -6.95 -19.22 -10.76
CA SER A 149 -6.47 -18.40 -11.87
C SER A 149 -5.00 -18.66 -12.20
N LEU A 150 -4.17 -18.93 -11.19
CA LEU A 150 -2.78 -19.35 -11.38
C LEU A 150 -2.66 -20.76 -11.98
N LEU A 151 -3.48 -21.72 -11.54
CA LEU A 151 -3.48 -23.08 -12.10
C LEU A 151 -3.82 -23.07 -13.60
N LEU A 152 -4.84 -22.33 -14.01
CA LEU A 152 -5.20 -22.18 -15.43
C LEU A 152 -4.07 -21.62 -16.28
N ARG A 153 -3.22 -20.76 -15.70
CA ARG A 153 -2.04 -20.21 -16.39
C ARG A 153 -0.87 -21.18 -16.40
N ALA A 154 -0.69 -21.93 -15.32
CA ALA A 154 0.40 -22.91 -15.16
C ALA A 154 0.21 -24.13 -16.06
N GLU A 155 -1.03 -24.55 -16.32
CA GLU A 155 -1.35 -25.70 -17.16
C GLU A 155 -1.20 -25.42 -18.68
N GLY A 156 -1.06 -24.15 -19.08
CA GLY A 156 -0.98 -23.73 -20.48
C GLY A 156 -2.28 -23.99 -21.27
N PRO A 157 -2.46 -23.39 -22.46
CA PRO A 157 -3.58 -23.77 -23.31
C PRO A 157 -3.40 -25.25 -23.68
N ALA A 158 -4.38 -26.08 -23.34
CA ALA A 158 -4.42 -27.48 -23.77
C ALA A 158 -4.05 -27.54 -25.25
N GLN A 159 -2.91 -28.16 -25.56
CA GLN A 159 -2.51 -28.41 -26.95
C GLN A 159 -3.66 -29.15 -27.59
N ALA A 160 -4.40 -28.45 -28.47
CA ALA A 160 -5.37 -29.07 -29.34
C ALA A 160 -4.59 -30.11 -30.15
N THR A 161 -4.70 -31.37 -29.74
CA THR A 161 -4.24 -32.51 -30.50
C THR A 161 -5.07 -32.54 -31.78
N VAL A 162 -4.57 -31.85 -32.81
CA VAL A 162 -5.12 -31.93 -34.16
C VAL A 162 -4.97 -33.39 -34.59
N PRO A 163 -6.06 -34.13 -34.82
CA PRO A 163 -5.93 -35.49 -35.32
C PRO A 163 -5.39 -35.39 -36.75
N PHE A 164 -4.18 -35.91 -36.95
CA PHE A 164 -3.57 -36.09 -38.26
C PHE A 164 -4.47 -37.03 -39.08
N ARG A 165 -5.38 -36.47 -39.89
CA ARG A 165 -6.13 -37.24 -40.88
C ARG A 165 -5.18 -37.57 -42.03
N GLY A 166 -4.77 -38.84 -42.08
CA GLY A 166 -3.92 -39.39 -43.12
C GLY A 166 -4.47 -39.12 -44.52
N GLY A 167 -3.58 -38.61 -45.38
CA GLY A 167 -3.80 -38.57 -46.81
C GLY A 167 -3.58 -39.96 -47.40
N VAL A 168 -4.65 -40.59 -47.87
CA VAL A 168 -4.59 -41.64 -48.89
C VAL A 168 -5.63 -41.28 -49.94
N ARG A 169 -5.16 -40.71 -51.05
CA ARG A 169 -5.43 -41.10 -52.44
C ARG A 169 -4.78 -40.12 -53.39
#